data_AF-A0A8K0INA8-F1
#
_entry.id   AF-A0A8K0INA8-F1
#
_cell.length_a   1.000
_cell.length_b   1.000
_cell.length_c   1.000
_cell.angle_alpha   90.00
_cell.angle_beta   90.00
_cell.angle_gamma   90.00
#
_symmetry.space_group_name_H-M   'P 1'
#
loop_
_entity.id
_entity.type
_entity.pdbx_description
1 polymer ?
#
loop_
_entity_poly.entity_id
_entity_poly.type
_entity_poly.pdbx_seq_one_letter_code
_entity_poly.pdbx_strand_id
1 'polypeptide(L)'
;MILVDMMGVMAILEIQLNAVSVVNLVMSIGIAVEFCVHITHAFSACNGDRQTRVKEALSTMGASVFSGITLTKLVGVIVLRFSRSEIFVVYYFKMYLALVLVGFLHGLVFLPVVLSICGPPSRFIPVNRQEIQPTTSTQQS
;
A
#
# COMPACT_ATOMS: atom_id res chain seq x y z
N MET A 1 11.51 -6.01 2.68
CA MET A 1 11.75 -6.64 1.38
C MET A 1 12.00 -5.58 0.31
N ILE A 2 11.10 -4.62 0.12
CA ILE A 2 11.22 -3.53 -0.88
C ILE A 2 12.61 -2.87 -0.94
N LEU A 3 13.23 -2.50 0.20
CA LEU A 3 14.58 -1.92 0.20
C LEU A 3 15.66 -2.84 -0.37
N VAL A 4 15.58 -4.13 -0.07
CA VAL A 4 16.54 -5.13 -0.57
C VAL A 4 16.36 -5.30 -2.08
N ASP A 5 15.12 -5.35 -2.54
CA ASP A 5 14.82 -5.42 -3.98
C ASP A 5 15.28 -4.15 -4.70
N MET A 6 15.12 -2.98 -4.08
CA MET A 6 15.63 -1.71 -4.60
C MET A 6 17.15 -1.72 -4.71
N MET A 7 17.87 -2.20 -3.69
CA MET A 7 19.33 -2.37 -3.77
C MET A 7 19.73 -3.36 -4.86
N GLY A 8 18.97 -4.44 -5.05
CA GLY A 8 19.16 -5.40 -6.15
C GLY A 8 18.95 -4.76 -7.52
N VAL A 9 17.88 -3.98 -7.70
CA VAL A 9 17.61 -3.26 -8.95
C VAL A 9 18.68 -2.20 -9.22
N MET A 10 19.16 -1.50 -8.18
CA MET A 10 20.28 -0.56 -8.33
C MET A 10 21.55 -1.27 -8.83
N ALA A 11 21.84 -2.47 -8.34
CA ALA A 11 22.96 -3.27 -8.81
C ALA A 11 22.78 -3.71 -10.28
N ILE A 12 21.59 -4.16 -10.67
CA ILE A 12 21.27 -4.58 -12.05
C ILE A 12 21.29 -3.40 -13.03
N LEU A 13 20.88 -2.21 -12.59
CA LEU A 13 20.84 -0.99 -13.42
C LEU A 13 22.13 -0.16 -13.36
N GLU A 14 23.19 -0.71 -12.73
CA GLU A 14 24.51 -0.07 -12.55
C GLU A 14 24.45 1.32 -11.90
N ILE A 15 23.51 1.53 -10.97
CA ILE A 15 23.36 2.79 -10.25
C ILE A 15 24.33 2.80 -9.07
N GLN A 16 25.26 3.77 -9.08
CA GLN A 16 26.25 3.89 -8.01
C GLN A 16 25.62 4.33 -6.69
N LEU A 17 26.11 3.75 -5.60
CA LEU A 17 25.68 4.06 -4.24
C LEU A 17 26.40 5.33 -3.75
N ASN A 18 25.79 6.48 -4.04
CA ASN A 18 26.25 7.81 -3.63
C ASN A 18 25.23 8.51 -2.70
N ALA A 19 25.56 9.71 -2.21
CA ALA A 19 24.68 10.48 -1.33
C ALA A 19 23.26 10.69 -1.91
N VAL A 20 23.14 10.93 -3.22
CA VAL A 20 21.85 11.12 -3.91
C VAL A 20 21.03 9.82 -3.88
N SER A 21 21.65 8.69 -4.21
CA SER A 21 20.99 7.38 -4.21
C SER A 21 20.55 6.95 -2.81
N VAL A 22 21.30 7.30 -1.76
CA VAL A 22 20.93 7.04 -0.37
C VAL A 22 19.71 7.85 0.03
N VAL A 23 19.66 9.14 -0.33
CA VAL A 23 18.45 9.96 -0.12
C VAL A 23 17.26 9.36 -0.85
N ASN A 24 17.44 8.90 -2.09
CA ASN A 24 16.37 8.24 -2.84
C ASN A 24 15.92 6.91 -2.21
N LEU A 25 16.84 6.13 -1.63
CA LEU A 25 16.53 4.94 -0.84
C LEU A 25 15.73 5.28 0.42
N VAL A 26 16.09 6.33 1.16
CA VAL A 26 15.33 6.78 2.33
C VAL A 26 13.91 7.23 1.92
N MET A 27 13.81 8.04 0.87
CA MET A 27 12.52 8.46 0.31
C MET A 27 11.68 7.25 -0.13
N SER A 28 12.33 6.21 -0.66
CA SER A 28 11.67 4.98 -1.08
C SER A 28 10.95 4.27 0.07
N ILE A 29 11.45 4.35 1.30
CA ILE A 29 10.80 3.76 2.48
C ILE A 29 9.43 4.41 2.70
N GLY A 30 9.38 5.74 2.70
CA GLY A 30 8.13 6.48 2.91
C GLY A 30 7.12 6.20 1.79
N ILE A 31 7.58 6.28 0.54
CA ILE A 31 6.73 6.03 -0.64
C ILE A 31 6.20 4.59 -0.67
N ALA A 32 7.02 3.62 -0.26
CA ALA A 32 6.67 2.21 -0.23
C ALA A 32 5.61 1.89 0.85
N VAL A 33 5.71 2.53 2.02
CA VAL A 33 4.77 2.33 3.13
C VAL A 33 3.34 2.70 2.72
N GLU A 34 3.16 3.74 1.89
CA GLU A 34 1.84 4.14 1.38
C GLU A 34 1.10 2.95 0.72
N PHE A 35 1.78 2.14 -0.11
CA PHE A 35 1.13 1.01 -0.78
C PHE A 35 0.67 -0.07 0.21
N CYS A 36 1.41 -0.27 1.30
CA CYS A 36 1.16 -1.33 2.28
C CYS A 36 0.16 -0.91 3.37
N VAL A 37 0.25 0.33 3.84
CA VAL A 37 -0.51 0.81 5.01
C VAL A 37 -2.00 0.88 4.71
N HIS A 38 -2.40 1.34 3.53
CA HIS A 38 -3.81 1.42 3.15
C HIS A 38 -4.48 0.05 3.10
N ILE A 39 -3.79 -0.95 2.54
CA ILE A 39 -4.28 -2.33 2.46
C ILE A 39 -4.34 -2.97 3.85
N THR A 40 -3.29 -2.80 4.65
CA THR A 40 -3.24 -3.35 6.03
C THR A 40 -4.28 -2.72 6.93
N HIS A 41 -4.52 -1.41 6.78
CA HIS A 41 -5.54 -0.68 7.52
C HIS A 41 -6.94 -1.16 7.13
N ALA A 42 -7.23 -1.27 5.83
CA ALA A 42 -8.51 -1.81 5.36
C ALA A 42 -8.74 -3.24 5.85
N PHE A 43 -7.73 -4.11 5.76
CA PHE A 43 -7.79 -5.46 6.31
C PHE A 43 -8.12 -5.45 7.80
N SER A 44 -7.52 -4.54 8.57
CA SER A 44 -7.75 -4.41 10.01
C SER A 44 -9.15 -3.92 10.36
N ALA A 45 -9.79 -3.14 9.48
CA ALA A 45 -11.16 -2.67 9.63
C ALA A 45 -12.22 -3.69 9.20
N CYS A 46 -11.87 -4.66 8.34
CA CYS A 46 -12.77 -5.72 7.90
C CYS A 46 -13.02 -6.79 8.98
N ASN A 47 -14.20 -7.41 8.90
CA ASN A 47 -14.66 -8.44 9.85
C ASN A 47 -14.67 -9.85 9.24
N GLY A 48 -14.60 -10.87 10.10
CA GLY A 48 -14.67 -12.27 9.69
C GLY A 48 -13.31 -12.96 9.55
N ASP A 49 -13.27 -14.03 8.76
CA ASP A 49 -12.07 -14.82 8.53
C ASP A 49 -11.01 -14.04 7.73
N ARG A 50 -9.73 -14.43 7.88
CA ARG A 50 -8.60 -13.79 7.21
C ARG A 50 -8.80 -13.71 5.70
N GLN A 51 -9.30 -14.76 5.05
CA GLN A 51 -9.49 -14.78 3.59
C GLN A 51 -10.54 -13.77 3.15
N THR A 52 -11.68 -13.73 3.84
CA THR A 52 -12.77 -12.80 3.56
C THR A 52 -12.31 -11.36 3.75
N ARG A 53 -11.59 -11.08 4.85
CA ARG A 53 -11.06 -9.74 5.16
C ARG A 53 -10.04 -9.27 4.14
N VAL A 54 -9.15 -10.14 3.66
CA VAL A 54 -8.20 -9.78 2.60
C VAL A 54 -8.95 -9.46 1.30
N LYS A 55 -9.93 -10.28 0.92
CA LYS A 55 -10.73 -10.06 -0.29
C LYS A 55 -11.49 -8.74 -0.23
N GLU A 56 -12.10 -8.44 0.92
CA GLU A 56 -12.84 -7.19 1.13
C GLU A 56 -11.89 -5.98 1.14
N ALA A 57 -10.75 -6.06 1.83
CA ALA A 57 -9.75 -5.00 1.85
C ALA A 57 -9.22 -4.69 0.44
N LEU A 58 -8.95 -5.72 -0.36
CA LEU A 58 -8.49 -5.54 -1.74
C LEU A 58 -9.60 -5.00 -2.65
N SER A 59 -10.85 -5.44 -2.47
CA SER A 59 -11.99 -4.94 -3.25
C SER A 59 -12.31 -3.47 -2.94
N THR A 60 -12.08 -3.02 -1.71
CA THR A 60 -12.41 -1.66 -1.27
C THR A 60 -11.26 -0.69 -1.50
N MET A 61 -10.03 -1.04 -1.11
CA MET A 61 -8.87 -0.16 -1.22
C MET A 61 -7.96 -0.45 -2.41
N GLY A 62 -8.00 -1.65 -3.00
CA GLY A 62 -7.04 -2.02 -4.05
C GLY A 62 -7.10 -1.12 -5.27
N ALA A 63 -8.30 -0.80 -5.75
CA ALA A 63 -8.51 0.13 -6.86
C ALA A 63 -8.07 1.56 -6.52
N SER A 64 -8.29 2.01 -5.28
CA SER A 64 -7.88 3.33 -4.80
C SER A 64 -6.35 3.45 -4.72
N VAL A 65 -5.66 2.43 -4.20
CA VAL A 65 -4.19 2.41 -4.16
C VAL A 65 -3.61 2.36 -5.57
N PHE A 66 -4.17 1.55 -6.47
CA PHE A 66 -3.69 1.46 -7.85
C PHE A 66 -3.89 2.76 -8.63
N SER A 67 -5.13 3.28 -8.69
CA SER A 67 -5.43 4.48 -9.47
C SER A 67 -4.94 5.76 -8.78
N GLY A 68 -5.11 5.85 -7.47
CA GLY A 68 -4.78 7.06 -6.70
C GLY A 68 -3.29 7.19 -6.39
N ILE A 69 -2.60 6.11 -6.03
CA ILE A 69 -1.21 6.17 -5.56
C ILE A 69 -0.25 5.71 -6.65
N THR A 70 -0.50 4.58 -7.29
CA THR A 70 0.42 4.03 -8.31
C THR A 70 0.41 4.88 -9.58
N LEU A 71 -0.77 5.16 -10.14
CA LEU A 71 -0.85 5.88 -11.42
C LEU A 71 -0.35 7.34 -11.30
N THR A 72 -0.69 8.04 -10.22
CA THR A 72 -0.24 9.42 -10.00
C THR A 72 1.28 9.50 -9.83
N LYS A 73 1.88 8.58 -9.06
CA LYS A 73 3.34 8.47 -8.98
C LYS A 73 3.96 8.10 -10.32
N LEU A 74 3.37 7.17 -11.07
CA LEU A 74 3.89 6.76 -12.36
C LEU A 74 3.92 7.93 -13.35
N VAL A 75 2.84 8.71 -13.44
CA VAL A 75 2.77 9.92 -14.27
C VAL A 75 3.85 10.92 -13.83
N GLY A 76 3.98 11.19 -12.54
CA GLY A 76 5.00 12.11 -12.01
C GLY A 76 6.44 11.65 -12.32
N VAL A 77 6.71 10.36 -12.21
CA VAL A 77 8.03 9.77 -12.52
C VAL A 77 8.30 9.82 -14.02
N ILE A 78 7.32 9.54 -14.88
CA ILE A 78 7.50 9.59 -16.34
C ILE A 78 7.93 11.00 -16.80
N VAL A 79 7.43 12.06 -16.17
CA VAL A 79 7.87 13.44 -16.49
C VAL A 79 9.38 13.62 -16.32
N LEU A 80 10.00 12.95 -15.34
CA LEU A 80 11.44 13.01 -15.11
C LEU A 80 12.26 12.43 -16.27
N ARG A 81 11.68 11.53 -17.07
CA ARG A 81 12.35 10.95 -18.25
C ARG A 81 12.68 11.99 -19.31
N PHE A 82 11.91 13.07 -19.37
CA PHE A 82 12.10 14.18 -20.31
C PHE A 82 13.13 15.22 -19.83
N SER A 83 13.71 15.03 -18.64
CA SER A 83 14.78 15.89 -18.15
C SER A 83 16.05 15.73 -18.99
N ARG A 84 16.76 16.84 -19.24
CA ARG A 84 18.03 16.88 -19.96
C ARG A 84 19.22 16.41 -19.12
N SER A 85 19.05 16.32 -17.79
CA SER A 85 20.14 16.00 -16.87
C SER A 85 20.25 14.50 -16.62
N GLU A 86 21.47 13.98 -16.75
CA GLU A 86 21.80 12.58 -16.45
C GLU A 86 21.44 12.17 -15.03
N ILE A 87 21.61 13.09 -14.06
CA ILE A 87 21.29 12.81 -12.65
C ILE A 87 19.79 12.53 -12.50
N PHE A 88 18.94 13.36 -13.11
CA PHE A 88 17.49 13.18 -13.07
C PHE A 88 17.04 11.91 -13.78
N VAL A 89 17.63 11.56 -14.92
CA VAL A 89 17.23 10.38 -15.68
C VAL A 89 17.75 9.08 -15.04
N VAL A 90 18.99 9.05 -14.55
CA VAL A 90 19.60 7.83 -14.02
C VAL A 90 19.25 7.62 -12.55
N TYR A 91 19.40 8.63 -11.69
CA TYR A 91 19.20 8.45 -10.25
C TYR A 91 17.76 8.65 -9.81
N TYR A 92 17.00 9.56 -10.44
CA TYR A 92 15.62 9.80 -10.02
C TYR A 92 14.62 8.99 -10.84
N PHE A 93 14.66 9.05 -12.17
CA PHE A 93 13.70 8.30 -13.00
C PHE A 93 13.85 6.79 -12.85
N LYS A 94 15.03 6.20 -13.04
CA LYS A 94 15.19 4.74 -12.93
C LYS A 94 14.88 4.23 -11.52
N MET A 95 15.37 4.90 -10.46
CA MET A 95 15.11 4.47 -9.09
C MET A 95 13.64 4.64 -8.72
N TYR A 96 12.99 5.77 -9.04
CA TYR A 96 11.58 5.93 -8.70
C TYR A 96 10.65 5.06 -9.55
N LEU A 97 11.01 4.76 -10.79
CA LEU A 97 10.26 3.79 -11.59
C LEU A 97 10.34 2.40 -10.96
N ALA A 98 11.53 1.96 -10.58
CA ALA A 98 11.73 0.69 -9.87
C ALA A 98 10.93 0.65 -8.56
N LEU A 99 10.98 1.72 -7.77
CA LEU A 99 10.25 1.86 -6.52
C LEU A 99 8.74 1.75 -6.71
N VAL A 100 8.17 2.41 -7.71
CA VAL A 100 6.72 2.35 -7.96
C VAL A 100 6.30 0.93 -8.32
N LEU A 101 7.08 0.23 -9.15
CA LEU A 101 6.79 -1.14 -9.57
C LEU A 101 6.95 -2.14 -8.43
N VAL A 102 8.08 -2.11 -7.71
CA VAL A 102 8.35 -3.00 -6.57
C VAL A 102 7.37 -2.72 -5.44
N GLY A 103 7.11 -1.46 -5.13
CA GLY A 103 6.16 -1.04 -4.10
C GLY A 103 4.73 -1.47 -4.41
N PHE A 104 4.29 -1.30 -5.66
CA PHE A 104 2.99 -1.80 -6.13
C PHE A 104 2.89 -3.32 -6.00
N LEU A 105 3.88 -4.06 -6.51
CA LEU A 105 3.89 -5.52 -6.46
C LEU A 105 3.87 -6.03 -5.01
N HIS A 106 4.65 -5.42 -4.14
CA HIS A 106 4.66 -5.79 -2.73
C HIS A 106 3.39 -5.40 -1.98
N GLY A 107 2.83 -4.22 -2.24
CA GLY A 107 1.65 -3.71 -1.53
C GLY A 107 0.34 -4.40 -1.96
N LEU A 108 0.19 -4.75 -3.24
CA LEU A 108 -1.06 -5.27 -3.80
C LEU A 108 -1.04 -6.76 -4.14
N VAL A 109 0.13 -7.40 -4.20
CA VAL A 109 0.23 -8.84 -4.48
C VAL A 109 0.82 -9.59 -3.30
N PHE A 110 2.05 -9.24 -2.89
CA PHE A 110 2.73 -9.97 -1.82
C PHE A 110 2.03 -9.80 -0.45
N LEU A 111 1.71 -8.56 -0.08
CA LEU A 111 1.12 -8.25 1.21
C LEU A 111 -0.25 -8.90 1.45
N PRO A 112 -1.23 -8.87 0.51
CA PRO A 112 -2.49 -9.59 0.68
C PRO A 112 -2.33 -11.08 0.93
N VAL A 113 -1.38 -11.73 0.25
CA VAL A 113 -1.08 -13.16 0.44
C VAL A 113 -0.51 -13.40 1.84
N VAL A 114 0.41 -12.56 2.29
CA VAL A 114 0.97 -12.66 3.66
C VAL A 114 -0.10 -12.43 4.73
N LEU A 115 -0.99 -11.45 4.54
CA LEU A 115 -2.11 -11.17 5.45
C LEU A 115 -3.14 -12.31 5.48
N SER A 116 -3.33 -12.98 4.35
CA SER A 116 -4.22 -14.14 4.22
C SER A 116 -3.72 -15.32 5.06
N ILE A 117 -2.40 -15.56 5.11
CA ILE A 117 -1.79 -16.67 5.86
C ILE A 117 -1.56 -16.30 7.34
N CYS A 118 -0.94 -15.13 7.58
CA CYS A 118 -0.40 -14.73 8.89
C CYS A 118 -1.04 -13.47 9.47
N GLY A 119 -2.16 -13.01 8.91
CA GLY A 119 -2.82 -11.78 9.36
C GLY A 119 -3.33 -11.87 10.81
N PRO A 120 -3.28 -10.77 11.58
CA PRO A 120 -3.80 -10.74 12.94
C PRO A 120 -5.30 -11.06 12.98
N PRO A 121 -5.80 -11.66 14.07
CA PRO A 121 -7.22 -11.92 14.25
C PRO A 121 -8.02 -10.61 14.22
N SER A 122 -9.30 -10.69 13.82
CA SER A 122 -10.18 -9.53 13.81
C SER A 122 -10.25 -8.95 15.23
N ARG A 123 -10.03 -7.63 15.33
CA ARG A 123 -9.97 -6.92 16.61
C ARG A 123 -11.35 -6.47 17.09
N PHE A 124 -12.43 -7.09 16.60
CA PHE A 124 -13.79 -6.67 16.89
C PHE A 124 -14.08 -6.77 18.38
N ILE A 125 -14.10 -5.62 19.06
CA ILE A 125 -14.81 -5.46 20.32
C ILE A 125 -16.29 -5.33 19.91
N PRO A 126 -17.18 -6.26 20.27
CA PRO A 126 -18.59 -6.06 20.04
C PRO A 126 -19.00 -4.79 20.80
N VAL A 127 -19.25 -3.71 20.06
CA VAL A 127 -20.04 -2.61 20.60
C VAL A 127 -21.40 -3.22 20.83
N ASN A 128 -21.68 -3.59 22.07
CA ASN A 128 -22.96 -4.07 22.52
C ASN A 128 -23.98 -2.97 22.24
N ARG A 129 -24.60 -3.00 21.06
CA ARG A 129 -25.79 -2.21 20.80
C ARG A 129 -26.87 -2.87 21.63
N GLN A 130 -27.00 -2.41 22.87
CA GLN A 130 -28.17 -2.69 23.70
C GLN A 130 -29.40 -2.58 22.80
N GLU A 131 -30.14 -3.68 22.71
CA GLU A 131 -31.43 -3.73 22.05
C GLU A 131 -32.28 -2.58 22.59
N ILE A 132 -32.57 -1.60 21.74
CA ILE A 132 -33.74 -0.76 21.95
C ILE A 132 -34.91 -1.64 21.53
N GLN A 133 -35.35 -2.48 22.45
CA GLN A 133 -36.57 -3.28 22.31
C GLN A 133 -37.77 -2.32 22.30
N PRO A 134 -38.71 -2.45 21.35
CA PRO A 134 -39.79 -1.49 21.16
C PRO A 134 -40.82 -1.65 22.29
N THR A 135 -41.08 -0.60 23.06
CA THR A 135 -42.22 -0.58 23.98
C THR A 135 -43.50 -0.37 23.17
N THR A 136 -44.11 -1.48 22.77
CA THR A 136 -45.54 -1.56 22.50
C THR A 136 -46.29 -1.19 23.77
N SER A 137 -46.97 -0.05 23.80
CA SER A 137 -47.99 0.25 24.80
C SER A 137 -49.31 0.52 24.11
N THR A 138 -50.09 -0.54 23.98
CA THR A 138 -51.53 -0.50 23.75
C THR A 138 -52.21 -0.02 25.03
N GLN A 139 -52.86 1.15 25.05
CA GLN A 139 -54.03 1.51 25.89
C GLN A 139 -54.73 2.71 25.20
N GLN A 140 -55.92 2.53 24.62
CA GLN A 140 -57.23 2.73 25.25
C GLN A 140 -57.44 4.18 25.73
N SER A 141 -58.14 4.98 24.91
CA SER A 141 -59.49 5.52 25.16
C SER A 141 -59.85 6.63 24.18
#